data_AF-Q8VKZ6-F1
#
_entry.id   AF-Q8VKZ6-F1
#
_cell.length_a   1.000
_cell.length_b   1.000
_cell.length_c   1.000
_cell.angle_alpha   90.00
_cell.angle_beta   90.00
_cell.angle_gamma   90.00
#
_symmetry.space_group_name_H-M   'P 1'
#
loop_
_entity.id
_entity.type
_entity.pdbx_description
1 polymer ?
#
loop_
_entity_poly.entity_id
_entity_poly.type
_entity_poly.pdbx_seq_one_letter_code
_entity_poly.pdbx_strand_id
1 'polypeptide(L)'
;NSNTELAEQLAELCISSAQRRMRAAKTVVRKKITQGPALPGKLTDCGCADPMQGELFLVEGDSAGGSAKQARDREFQAIMPLRGKILNTWEVEAGQVLASQEVHDISVAIGLDPDSDDLSGLRYGKV
;
A
#
# COMPACT_ATOMS: atom_id res chain seq x y z
N ASN A 1 -25.71 -26.19 -28.37
CA ASN A 1 -25.55 -25.41 -27.13
C ASN A 1 -25.45 -26.35 -25.95
N SER A 2 -24.29 -26.99 -25.79
CA SER A 2 -24.11 -28.12 -24.86
C SER A 2 -23.31 -27.80 -23.60
N ASN A 3 -22.76 -26.58 -23.48
CA ASN A 3 -21.93 -26.16 -22.34
C ASN A 3 -22.40 -24.81 -21.79
N THR A 4 -23.68 -24.71 -21.41
CA THR A 4 -24.27 -23.47 -20.87
C THR A 4 -23.68 -23.10 -19.51
N GLU A 5 -23.36 -24.08 -18.68
CA GLU A 5 -22.77 -23.89 -17.35
C GLU A 5 -21.36 -23.27 -17.41
N LEU A 6 -20.52 -23.73 -18.33
CA LEU A 6 -19.20 -23.11 -18.59
C LEU A 6 -19.33 -21.69 -19.15
N ALA A 7 -20.35 -21.43 -19.98
CA ALA A 7 -20.61 -20.10 -20.52
C ALA A 7 -21.08 -19.13 -19.42
N GLU A 8 -21.89 -19.60 -18.47
CA GLU A 8 -22.32 -18.82 -17.30
C GLU A 8 -21.14 -18.49 -16.38
N GLN A 9 -20.27 -19.46 -16.07
CA GLN A 9 -19.06 -19.23 -15.27
C GLN A 9 -18.12 -18.21 -15.93
N LEU A 10 -17.94 -18.30 -17.25
CA LEU A 10 -17.11 -17.36 -17.99
C LEU A 10 -17.73 -15.95 -17.99
N ALA A 11 -19.05 -15.86 -18.17
CA ALA A 11 -19.76 -14.58 -18.10
C ALA A 11 -19.63 -13.94 -16.72
N GLU A 12 -19.76 -14.72 -15.65
CA GLU A 12 -19.61 -14.25 -14.27
C GLU A 12 -18.18 -13.77 -13.97
N LEU A 13 -17.16 -14.47 -14.48
CA LEU A 13 -15.78 -14.02 -14.41
C LEU A 13 -15.56 -12.69 -15.14
N CYS A 14 -16.11 -12.53 -16.34
CA CYS A 14 -16.01 -11.28 -17.09
C CYS A 14 -16.71 -10.12 -16.38
N ILE A 15 -17.89 -10.35 -15.82
CA ILE A 15 -18.68 -9.35 -15.09
C ILE A 15 -17.97 -8.93 -13.80
N SER A 16 -17.48 -9.89 -13.01
CA SER A 16 -16.75 -9.60 -11.77
C SER A 16 -15.46 -8.81 -12.02
N SER A 17 -14.70 -9.17 -13.07
CA SER A 17 -13.54 -8.40 -13.53
C SER A 17 -13.89 -6.96 -13.94
N ALA A 18 -14.99 -6.77 -14.68
CA ALA A 18 -15.47 -5.44 -15.06
C ALA A 18 -15.89 -4.60 -13.85
N GLN A 19 -16.60 -5.21 -12.88
CA GLN A 19 -16.98 -4.53 -11.64
C GLN A 19 -15.77 -4.15 -10.79
N ARG A 20 -14.75 -5.02 -10.70
CA ARG A 20 -13.49 -4.72 -10.00
C ARG A 20 -12.81 -3.49 -10.59
N ARG A 21 -12.69 -3.42 -11.93
CA ARG A 21 -12.14 -2.25 -12.63
C ARG A 21 -12.94 -0.97 -12.36
N MET A 22 -14.27 -1.04 -12.37
CA MET A 22 -15.12 0.11 -12.05
C MET A 22 -14.98 0.59 -10.60
N ARG A 23 -14.77 -0.33 -9.64
CA ARG A 23 -14.52 0.03 -8.23
C ARG A 23 -13.15 0.68 -8.06
N ALA A 24 -12.10 0.12 -8.67
CA ALA A 24 -10.76 0.70 -8.67
C ALA A 24 -10.75 2.12 -9.28
N ALA A 25 -11.47 2.34 -10.38
CA ALA A 25 -11.61 3.66 -10.99
C ALA A 25 -12.38 4.69 -10.13
N LYS A 26 -13.18 4.22 -9.14
CA LYS A 26 -13.89 5.08 -8.18
C LYS A 26 -13.08 5.37 -6.92
N THR A 27 -11.97 4.67 -6.69
CA THR A 27 -11.06 4.97 -5.58
C THR A 27 -10.38 6.30 -5.91
N VAL A 28 -10.77 7.35 -5.18
CA VAL A 28 -10.33 8.73 -5.44
C VAL A 28 -8.82 8.84 -5.17
N VAL A 29 -8.04 8.93 -6.25
CA VAL A 29 -6.61 9.26 -6.20
C VAL A 29 -6.47 10.73 -5.80
N ARG A 30 -6.25 10.98 -4.50
CA ARG A 30 -5.83 12.29 -4.01
C ARG A 30 -4.34 12.46 -4.26
N LYS A 31 -3.96 13.40 -5.12
CA LYS A 31 -2.59 13.58 -5.63
C LYS A 31 -1.93 14.83 -5.03
N LYS A 32 -0.65 14.68 -4.66
CA LYS A 32 0.37 15.68 -4.24
C LYS A 32 0.41 16.03 -2.76
N ILE A 33 1.58 16.37 -2.24
CA ILE A 33 1.95 16.55 -0.82
C ILE A 33 1.14 17.64 -0.07
N THR A 34 0.29 18.40 -0.77
CA THR A 34 -0.74 19.29 -0.18
C THR A 34 -2.17 18.77 -0.27
N GLN A 35 -2.43 17.71 -1.04
CA GLN A 35 -3.72 17.06 -1.28
C GLN A 35 -3.59 15.54 -1.55
N GLY A 36 -2.74 14.84 -0.79
CA GLY A 36 -2.64 13.38 -0.77
C GLY A 36 -3.53 12.77 0.32
N PRO A 37 -3.72 11.45 0.39
CA PRO A 37 -4.15 10.80 1.62
C PRO A 37 -3.20 11.23 2.73
N ALA A 38 -3.73 11.48 3.94
CA ALA A 38 -2.87 11.78 5.07
C ALA A 38 -1.89 10.62 5.26
N LEU A 39 -0.60 10.93 5.37
CA LEU A 39 0.39 9.92 5.67
C LEU A 39 0.04 9.26 7.03
N PRO A 40 0.32 7.96 7.20
CA PRO A 40 0.06 7.29 8.46
C PRO A 40 0.74 8.02 9.61
N GLY A 41 0.03 8.27 10.71
CA GLY A 41 0.58 9.03 11.84
C GLY A 41 1.80 8.38 12.51
N LYS A 42 2.02 7.08 12.25
CA LYS A 42 3.20 6.33 12.70
C LYS A 42 4.43 6.53 11.80
N LEU A 43 4.24 6.93 10.54
CA LEU A 43 5.34 7.17 9.61
C LEU A 43 6.09 8.44 10.00
N THR A 44 7.40 8.31 10.24
CA THR A 44 8.30 9.45 10.28
C THR A 44 9.00 9.52 8.92
N ASP A 45 8.65 10.50 8.09
CA ASP A 45 9.13 10.63 6.71
C ASP A 45 10.55 11.21 6.60
N CYS A 46 11.19 11.11 5.44
CA CYS A 46 12.45 11.77 5.10
C CYS A 46 12.23 13.06 4.28
N GLY A 47 13.27 13.89 4.17
CA GLY A 47 13.23 15.15 3.41
C GLY A 47 13.44 15.00 1.89
N CYS A 48 13.91 13.84 1.44
CA CYS A 48 14.26 13.60 0.04
C CYS A 48 13.01 13.56 -0.85
N ALA A 49 13.12 14.21 -2.01
CA ALA A 49 12.06 14.24 -3.02
C ALA A 49 12.23 13.16 -4.10
N ASP A 50 13.45 12.63 -4.27
CA ASP A 50 13.74 11.56 -5.23
C ASP A 50 13.45 10.20 -4.59
N PRO A 51 12.42 9.46 -5.07
CA PRO A 51 12.11 8.15 -4.53
C PRO A 51 13.31 7.21 -4.58
N MET A 52 14.14 7.24 -5.62
CA MET A 52 15.23 6.28 -5.80
C MET A 52 16.36 6.43 -4.77
N GLN A 53 16.43 7.57 -4.10
CA GLN A 53 17.36 7.82 -2.99
C GLN A 53 16.73 7.53 -1.63
N GLY A 54 15.39 7.63 -1.54
CA GLY A 54 14.64 7.38 -0.33
C GLY A 54 14.67 5.92 0.12
N GLU A 55 14.81 5.72 1.41
CA GLU A 55 14.79 4.41 2.07
C GLU A 55 13.70 4.40 3.15
N LEU A 56 12.85 3.36 3.18
CA LEU A 56 11.86 3.16 4.22
C LEU A 56 12.24 1.98 5.11
N PHE A 57 12.45 2.21 6.40
CA PHE A 57 12.68 1.13 7.36
C PHE A 57 11.37 0.77 8.07
N LEU A 58 10.96 -0.49 7.93
CA LEU A 58 9.89 -1.09 8.72
C LEU A 58 10.48 -1.66 10.01
N VAL A 59 9.97 -1.22 11.16
CA VAL A 59 10.54 -1.57 12.47
C VAL A 59 9.47 -2.17 13.38
N GLU A 60 9.82 -3.19 14.15
CA GLU A 60 8.89 -3.78 15.11
C GLU A 60 8.75 -2.91 16.38
N GLY A 61 7.57 -2.33 16.57
CA GLY A 61 7.20 -1.59 17.77
C GLY A 61 7.81 -0.18 17.92
N ASP A 62 7.24 0.60 18.84
CA ASP A 62 7.65 1.99 19.08
C ASP A 62 9.02 2.11 19.74
N SER A 63 9.44 1.09 20.49
CA SER A 63 10.74 1.08 21.18
C SER A 63 11.87 1.14 20.15
N ALA A 64 11.91 0.17 19.24
CA ALA A 64 12.90 0.15 18.17
C ALA A 64 12.65 1.30 17.17
N GLY A 65 11.38 1.67 16.91
CA GLY A 65 11.05 2.84 16.10
C GLY A 65 11.62 4.15 16.65
N GLY A 66 11.63 4.34 17.97
CA GLY A 66 12.22 5.49 18.65
C GLY A 66 13.74 5.57 18.47
N SER A 67 14.43 4.45 18.67
CA SER A 67 15.88 4.36 18.43
C SER A 67 16.24 4.60 16.96
N ALA A 68 15.52 3.96 16.03
CA ALA A 68 15.73 4.14 14.60
C ALA A 68 15.47 5.59 14.16
N LYS A 69 14.41 6.23 14.67
CA LYS A 69 14.10 7.64 14.40
C LYS A 69 15.22 8.59 14.83
N GLN A 70 15.90 8.29 15.93
CA GLN A 70 16.99 9.11 16.44
C GLN A 70 18.30 8.90 15.67
N ALA A 71 18.57 7.67 15.23
CA ALA A 71 19.82 7.29 14.58
C ALA A 71 19.86 7.54 13.06
N ARG A 72 18.68 7.63 12.41
CA ARG A 72 18.59 7.74 10.96
C ARG A 72 19.17 9.04 10.40
N ASP A 73 19.53 9.00 9.13
CA ASP A 73 19.67 10.21 8.33
C ASP A 73 18.29 10.73 7.91
N ARG A 74 17.90 11.91 8.40
CA ARG A 74 16.59 12.51 8.11
C ARG A 74 16.45 12.97 6.67
N GLU A 75 17.55 13.11 5.93
CA GLU A 75 17.53 13.53 4.54
C GLU A 75 16.90 12.45 3.67
N PHE A 76 17.31 11.19 3.81
CA PHE A 76 16.86 10.12 2.90
C PHE A 76 16.23 8.88 3.58
N GLN A 77 16.23 8.79 4.92
CA GLN A 77 15.70 7.62 5.62
C GLN A 77 14.39 7.90 6.36
N ALA A 78 13.34 7.19 5.99
CA ALA A 78 12.04 7.17 6.65
C ALA A 78 11.93 5.96 7.58
N ILE A 79 11.20 6.10 8.69
CA ILE A 79 10.99 5.04 9.67
C ILE A 79 9.49 4.85 9.88
N MET A 80 9.02 3.62 9.79
CA MET A 80 7.65 3.27 10.13
C MET A 80 7.62 2.10 11.12
N PRO A 81 7.28 2.35 12.40
CA PRO A 81 7.05 1.29 13.36
C PRO A 81 5.73 0.56 13.05
N LEU A 82 5.75 -0.76 13.11
CA LEU A 82 4.60 -1.65 12.98
C LEU A 82 4.24 -2.20 14.36
N ARG A 83 2.94 -2.31 14.67
CA ARG A 83 2.46 -2.80 15.97
C ARG A 83 1.65 -4.07 15.81
N GLY A 84 1.85 -4.99 16.75
CA GLY A 84 1.09 -6.24 16.79
C GLY A 84 1.43 -7.17 15.63
N LYS A 85 0.53 -8.12 15.34
CA LYS A 85 0.68 -9.08 14.25
C LYS A 85 0.06 -8.52 12.98
N ILE A 86 0.83 -8.52 11.90
CA ILE A 86 0.33 -8.17 10.57
C ILE A 86 -0.62 -9.28 10.10
N LEU A 87 -1.71 -8.89 9.42
CA LEU A 87 -2.63 -9.82 8.79
C LEU A 87 -1.88 -10.71 7.79
N ASN A 88 -2.12 -12.02 7.83
CA ASN A 88 -1.67 -12.90 6.76
C ASN A 88 -2.51 -12.60 5.50
N THR A 89 -1.85 -12.12 4.46
CA THR A 89 -2.48 -11.72 3.20
C THR A 89 -2.49 -12.81 2.14
N TRP A 90 -1.94 -14.00 2.42
CA TRP A 90 -1.98 -15.14 1.50
C TRP A 90 -3.43 -15.56 1.25
N GLU A 91 -3.83 -15.67 -0.02
CA GLU A 91 -5.20 -16.01 -0.45
C GLU A 91 -6.31 -15.01 -0.04
N VAL A 92 -5.95 -13.80 0.37
CA VAL A 92 -6.91 -12.73 0.72
C VAL A 92 -7.06 -11.76 -0.46
N GLU A 93 -8.29 -11.44 -0.87
CA GLU A 93 -8.52 -10.45 -1.92
C GLU A 93 -8.02 -9.05 -1.51
N ALA A 94 -7.45 -8.28 -2.45
CA ALA A 94 -6.84 -6.97 -2.19
C ALA A 94 -7.75 -5.99 -1.42
N GLY A 95 -9.06 -6.01 -1.69
CA GLY A 95 -10.04 -5.19 -0.97
C GLY A 95 -10.18 -5.56 0.51
N GLN A 96 -9.99 -6.83 0.88
CA GLN A 96 -9.97 -7.30 2.27
C GLN A 96 -8.61 -7.06 2.92
N VAL A 97 -7.52 -7.13 2.15
CA VAL A 97 -6.17 -6.78 2.62
C VAL A 97 -6.10 -5.34 3.10
N LEU A 98 -6.67 -4.40 2.33
CA LEU A 98 -6.74 -2.98 2.69
C LEU A 98 -7.66 -2.66 3.87
N ALA A 99 -8.50 -3.61 4.32
CA ALA A 99 -9.27 -3.44 5.54
C ALA A 99 -8.39 -3.58 6.81
N SER A 100 -7.20 -4.18 6.70
CA SER A 100 -6.22 -4.19 7.77
C SER A 100 -5.50 -2.84 7.82
N GLN A 101 -5.60 -2.15 8.97
CA GLN A 101 -4.95 -0.85 9.15
C GLN A 101 -3.43 -0.93 8.93
N GLU A 102 -2.76 -2.00 9.39
CA GLU A 102 -1.31 -2.14 9.22
C GLU A 102 -0.92 -2.27 7.75
N VAL A 103 -1.65 -3.07 6.97
CA VAL A 103 -1.36 -3.23 5.55
C VAL A 103 -1.75 -2.00 4.74
N HIS A 104 -2.87 -1.37 5.09
CA HIS A 104 -3.28 -0.08 4.53
C HIS A 104 -2.20 0.99 4.75
N ASP A 105 -1.69 1.13 5.97
CA ASP A 105 -0.65 2.10 6.30
C ASP A 105 0.65 1.82 5.53
N ILE A 106 1.04 0.55 5.34
CA ILE A 106 2.20 0.16 4.53
C ILE A 106 2.00 0.59 3.07
N SER A 107 0.83 0.30 2.50
CA SER A 107 0.47 0.69 1.13
C SER A 107 0.53 2.21 0.94
N VAL A 108 -0.06 3.00 1.86
CA VAL A 108 0.00 4.47 1.82
C VAL A 108 1.43 4.99 2.03
N ALA A 109 2.20 4.37 2.91
CA ALA A 109 3.59 4.76 3.16
C ALA A 109 4.46 4.56 1.91
N ILE A 110 4.37 3.42 1.25
CA ILE A 110 5.10 3.10 0.02
C ILE A 110 4.56 3.91 -1.18
N GLY A 111 3.27 4.26 -1.15
CA GLY A 111 2.58 5.00 -2.21
C GLY A 111 2.05 4.11 -3.34
N LEU A 112 1.87 2.81 -3.07
CA LEU A 112 1.42 1.81 -4.03
C LEU A 112 0.24 1.03 -3.47
N ASP A 113 -0.78 0.82 -4.30
CA ASP A 113 -1.92 -0.04 -3.96
C ASP A 113 -1.55 -1.52 -4.14
N PRO A 114 -2.02 -2.42 -3.27
CA PRO A 114 -1.90 -3.86 -3.51
C PRO A 114 -2.67 -4.23 -4.78
N ASP A 115 -2.14 -5.21 -5.55
CA ASP A 115 -2.72 -5.67 -6.82
C ASP A 115 -2.62 -4.64 -7.98
N SER A 116 -1.70 -3.67 -7.89
CA SER A 116 -1.37 -2.71 -8.96
C SER A 116 0.07 -2.89 -9.46
N ASP A 117 0.23 -2.95 -10.78
CA ASP A 117 1.55 -2.95 -11.44
C ASP A 117 2.09 -1.52 -11.70
N ASP A 118 1.30 -0.48 -11.39
CA ASP A 118 1.73 0.91 -11.57
C ASP A 118 2.62 1.38 -10.42
N LEU A 119 3.90 1.59 -10.72
CA LEU A 119 4.90 2.09 -9.77
C LEU A 119 5.02 3.63 -9.75
N SER A 120 4.17 4.36 -10.47
CA SER A 120 4.27 5.82 -10.59
C SER A 120 4.10 6.56 -9.26
N GLY A 121 3.47 5.92 -8.26
CA GLY A 121 3.28 6.44 -6.91
C GLY A 121 4.40 6.11 -5.92
N LEU A 122 5.43 5.36 -6.33
CA LEU A 122 6.51 4.89 -5.45
C LEU A 122 7.19 6.05 -4.72
N ARG A 123 7.30 5.93 -3.40
CA ARG A 123 7.88 6.97 -2.53
C ARG A 123 9.32 6.69 -2.09
N TYR A 124 9.72 5.42 -2.06
CA TYR A 124 11.05 4.99 -1.63
C TYR A 124 11.56 3.90 -2.56
N GLY A 125 12.81 4.02 -2.99
CA GLY A 125 13.48 3.08 -3.88
C GLY A 125 14.01 1.86 -3.14
N LYS A 126 14.04 1.92 -1.80
CA LYS A 126 14.39 0.80 -0.92
C LYS A 126 13.40 0.72 0.24
N VAL A 127 13.01 -0.49 0.59
CA VAL A 127 12.19 -0.84 1.76
C VAL A 127 12.87 -1.99 2.49
#